data_AF-A0A349YQ72-F1
#
_entry.id   AF-A0A349YQ72-F1
#
_cell.length_a   1.000
_cell.length_b   1.000
_cell.length_c   1.000
_cell.angle_alpha   90.00
_cell.angle_beta   90.00
_cell.angle_gamma   90.00
#
_symmetry.space_group_name_H-M   'P 1'
#
loop_
_entity.id
_entity.type
_entity.pdbx_description
1 polymer ?
#
loop_
_entity_poly.entity_id
_entity_poly.type
_entity_poly.pdbx_seq_one_letter_code
_entity_poly.pdbx_strand_id
1 'polypeptide(L)'
;MHLVRKHEVARNALVKGLHDYMNMLVIQSSTIGDMPKYPFITYTVTSPYLRLGQDEEYTEKENSTYQNRHVLHYERVFSFTVAAREEDVAMDTCMKAMKYFRNDGVLELKDKGIVIVEITNATARDNFITIDYDRRYGFDVRIRLADEEIRETEDIIEKVNL
;
A
#
# COMPACT_ATOMS: atom_id res chain seq x y z
N MET A 1 14.91 9.01 -11.47
CA MET A 1 15.23 7.87 -10.57
C MET A 1 14.67 8.09 -9.15
N HIS A 2 13.38 8.46 -9.02
CA HIS A 2 12.79 8.90 -7.73
C HIS A 2 11.62 8.00 -7.25
N LEU A 3 10.77 7.50 -8.18
CA LEU A 3 9.62 6.63 -7.83
C LEU A 3 9.98 5.30 -7.13
N VAL A 4 11.10 4.66 -7.50
CA VAL A 4 11.46 3.32 -7.01
C VAL A 4 11.59 3.27 -5.48
N ARG A 5 12.10 4.34 -4.85
CA ARG A 5 12.27 4.41 -3.39
C ARG A 5 10.94 4.54 -2.65
N LYS A 6 9.94 5.25 -3.21
CA LYS A 6 8.63 5.44 -2.55
C LYS A 6 7.79 4.16 -2.54
N HIS A 7 7.90 3.32 -3.56
CA HIS A 7 7.20 2.03 -3.60
C HIS A 7 7.62 1.08 -2.48
N GLU A 8 8.92 1.05 -2.18
CA GLU A 8 9.50 0.27 -1.10
C GLU A 8 9.11 0.81 0.28
N VAL A 9 9.15 2.14 0.46
CA VAL A 9 8.77 2.79 1.73
C VAL A 9 7.32 2.44 2.11
N ALA A 10 6.38 2.59 1.18
CA ALA A 10 4.97 2.30 1.45
C ALA A 10 4.74 0.83 1.81
N ARG A 11 5.33 -0.10 1.05
CA ARG A 11 5.27 -1.54 1.35
C ARG A 11 5.86 -1.85 2.71
N ASN A 12 7.06 -1.36 3.01
CA ASN A 12 7.75 -1.63 4.27
C ASN A 12 6.97 -1.06 5.47
N ALA A 13 6.34 0.12 5.32
CA ALA A 13 5.51 0.70 6.36
C ALA A 13 4.26 -0.16 6.65
N LEU A 14 3.55 -0.62 5.62
CA LEU A 14 2.39 -1.49 5.77
C LEU A 14 2.75 -2.83 6.40
N VAL A 15 3.81 -3.48 5.88
CA VAL A 15 4.27 -4.80 6.33
C VAL A 15 4.78 -4.74 7.76
N LYS A 16 5.65 -3.75 8.08
CA LYS A 16 6.19 -3.60 9.43
C LYS A 16 5.10 -3.28 10.45
N GLY A 17 4.23 -2.32 10.14
CA GLY A 17 3.16 -1.94 11.07
C GLY A 17 2.20 -3.09 11.34
N LEU A 18 1.83 -3.86 10.30
CA LEU A 18 1.00 -5.05 10.49
C LEU A 18 1.73 -6.16 11.27
N HIS A 19 3.02 -6.39 10.97
CA HIS A 19 3.86 -7.34 11.69
C HIS A 19 3.91 -7.01 13.19
N ASP A 20 4.17 -5.74 13.52
CA ASP A 20 4.32 -5.29 14.91
C ASP A 20 2.98 -5.36 15.65
N TYR A 21 1.88 -4.98 15.00
CA TYR A 21 0.55 -5.05 15.58
C TYR A 21 0.08 -6.49 15.83
N MET A 22 0.35 -7.40 14.88
CA MET A 22 -0.06 -8.80 14.99
C MET A 22 0.91 -9.63 15.83
N ASN A 23 2.15 -9.16 15.98
CA ASN A 23 3.30 -9.95 16.43
C ASN A 23 3.44 -11.26 15.63
N MET A 24 3.32 -11.15 14.30
CA MET A 24 3.27 -12.29 13.38
C MET A 24 4.05 -12.00 12.11
N LEU A 25 4.59 -13.05 11.50
CA LEU A 25 5.31 -12.95 10.24
C LEU A 25 4.39 -12.48 9.10
N VAL A 26 4.82 -11.43 8.40
CA VAL A 26 4.18 -10.89 7.20
C VAL A 26 5.20 -10.94 6.06
N ILE A 27 4.99 -11.81 5.07
CA ILE A 27 5.93 -12.05 3.97
C ILE A 27 5.29 -11.89 2.59
N GLN A 28 6.10 -11.68 1.56
CA GLN A 28 5.58 -11.69 0.19
C GLN A 28 5.15 -13.11 -0.20
N SER A 29 4.01 -13.24 -0.88
CA SER A 29 3.44 -14.55 -1.28
C SER A 29 4.36 -15.40 -2.17
N SER A 30 5.26 -14.78 -2.92
CA SER A 30 6.14 -15.42 -3.92
C SER A 30 7.59 -15.48 -3.46
N THR A 31 7.84 -15.88 -2.21
CA THR A 31 9.19 -15.96 -1.65
C THR A 31 9.71 -17.39 -1.72
N ILE A 32 10.96 -17.57 -2.14
CA ILE A 32 11.67 -18.86 -2.12
C ILE A 32 12.16 -19.10 -0.69
N GLY A 33 11.79 -20.23 -0.08
CA GLY A 33 12.25 -20.60 1.26
C GLY A 33 11.39 -21.65 1.94
N ASP A 34 11.75 -21.97 3.17
CA ASP A 34 10.98 -22.88 4.01
C ASP A 34 9.59 -22.29 4.34
N MET A 35 8.60 -23.16 4.38
CA MET A 35 7.24 -22.78 4.75
C MET A 35 7.22 -22.26 6.20
N PRO A 36 6.68 -21.05 6.45
CA PRO A 36 6.57 -20.53 7.81
C PRO A 36 5.68 -21.38 8.71
N LYS A 37 5.86 -21.26 10.03
CA LYS A 37 4.92 -21.83 10.99
C LYS A 37 3.58 -21.08 10.94
N TYR A 38 2.49 -21.83 11.00
CA TYR A 38 1.14 -21.27 11.11
C TYR A 38 0.87 -20.67 12.49
N PRO A 39 -0.03 -19.66 12.58
CA PRO A 39 -0.54 -18.89 11.45
C PRO A 39 0.49 -17.88 10.94
N PHE A 40 0.41 -17.51 9.67
CA PHE A 40 1.25 -16.45 9.08
C PHE A 40 0.47 -15.62 8.07
N ILE A 41 0.98 -14.43 7.77
CA ILE A 41 0.37 -13.50 6.82
C ILE A 41 1.26 -13.42 5.59
N THR A 42 0.64 -13.48 4.42
CA THR A 42 1.27 -13.17 3.16
C THR A 42 0.69 -11.89 2.56
N TYR A 43 1.46 -11.21 1.72
CA TYR A 43 0.95 -10.12 0.91
C TYR A 43 1.34 -10.24 -0.56
N THR A 44 0.51 -9.66 -1.43
CA THR A 44 0.75 -9.50 -2.86
C THR A 44 0.33 -8.10 -3.27
N VAL A 45 1.09 -7.44 -4.14
CA VAL A 45 0.67 -6.17 -4.76
C VAL A 45 -0.17 -6.51 -5.99
N THR A 46 -1.48 -6.38 -5.91
CA THR A 46 -2.41 -6.75 -7.01
C THR A 46 -2.62 -5.61 -8.00
N SER A 47 -2.45 -4.37 -7.56
CA SER A 47 -2.45 -3.20 -8.44
C SER A 47 -1.31 -2.28 -8.04
N PRO A 48 -0.18 -2.29 -8.75
CA PRO A 48 1.02 -1.58 -8.32
C PRO A 48 0.94 -0.07 -8.53
N TYR A 49 0.08 0.39 -9.44
CA TYR A 49 -0.07 1.79 -9.79
C TYR A 49 -1.44 2.05 -10.45
N LEU A 50 -2.26 2.87 -9.82
CA LEU A 50 -3.54 3.36 -10.34
C LEU A 50 -3.48 4.90 -10.32
N ARG A 51 -3.31 5.53 -11.49
CA ARG A 51 -3.19 7.00 -11.58
C ARG A 51 -4.54 7.65 -11.25
N LEU A 52 -4.53 8.67 -10.39
CA LEU A 52 -5.73 9.45 -10.08
C LEU A 52 -5.74 10.80 -10.76
N GLY A 53 -4.62 11.53 -10.66
CA GLY A 53 -4.54 12.91 -11.12
C GLY A 53 -3.22 13.53 -10.74
N GLN A 54 -3.01 14.78 -11.16
CA GLN A 54 -1.85 15.57 -10.79
C GLN A 54 -2.28 17.01 -10.50
N ASP A 55 -1.59 17.63 -9.55
CA ASP A 55 -1.70 19.04 -9.23
C ASP A 55 -0.41 19.74 -9.68
N GLU A 56 -0.54 20.96 -10.18
CA GLU A 56 0.59 21.82 -10.54
C GLU A 56 0.39 23.20 -9.90
N GLU A 57 1.39 23.67 -9.18
CA GLU A 57 1.38 24.96 -8.52
C GLU A 57 2.64 25.74 -8.92
N TYR A 58 2.45 26.98 -9.39
CA TYR A 58 3.54 27.86 -9.79
C TYR A 58 3.67 28.97 -8.75
N THR A 59 4.85 29.09 -8.14
CA THR A 59 5.20 30.18 -7.23
C THR A 59 6.25 31.04 -7.88
N GLU A 60 5.96 32.33 -8.09
CA GLU A 60 6.96 33.29 -8.58
C GLU A 60 8.08 33.48 -7.55
N LYS A 61 9.32 33.44 -8.03
CA LYS A 61 10.55 33.76 -7.28
C LYS A 61 11.17 35.04 -7.83
N GLU A 62 12.22 35.52 -7.17
CA GLU A 62 12.99 36.68 -7.65
C GLU A 62 13.56 36.42 -9.06
N ASN A 63 13.75 37.51 -9.83
CA ASN A 63 14.30 37.49 -11.20
C ASN A 63 13.45 36.77 -12.25
N SER A 64 12.11 36.80 -12.14
CA SER A 64 11.21 36.18 -13.13
C SER A 64 11.43 34.67 -13.29
N THR A 65 11.92 34.02 -12.24
CA THR A 65 11.98 32.56 -12.15
C THR A 65 10.74 32.05 -11.43
N TYR A 66 10.30 30.84 -11.76
CA TYR A 66 9.15 30.20 -11.13
C TYR A 66 9.57 28.89 -10.49
N GLN A 67 9.02 28.63 -9.31
CA GLN A 67 8.99 27.31 -8.74
C GLN A 67 7.73 26.60 -9.21
N ASN A 68 7.88 25.54 -9.99
CA ASN A 68 6.81 24.61 -10.27
C ASN A 68 6.84 23.48 -9.25
N ARG A 69 5.74 23.30 -8.52
CA ARG A 69 5.48 22.16 -7.67
C ARG A 69 4.49 21.24 -8.38
N HIS A 70 4.95 20.06 -8.75
CA HIS A 70 4.16 19.00 -9.39
C HIS A 70 3.85 17.92 -8.36
N VAL A 71 2.57 17.58 -8.17
CA VAL A 71 2.16 16.52 -7.24
C VAL A 71 1.33 15.49 -8.00
N LEU A 72 1.83 14.29 -8.14
CA LEU A 72 1.14 13.15 -8.74
C LEU A 72 0.48 12.29 -7.66
N HIS A 73 -0.84 12.14 -7.75
CA HIS A 73 -1.58 11.23 -6.87
C HIS A 73 -1.84 9.91 -7.55
N TYR A 74 -1.56 8.82 -6.83
CA TYR A 74 -1.80 7.47 -7.32
C TYR A 74 -2.18 6.53 -6.19
N GLU A 75 -2.89 5.47 -6.55
CA GLU A 75 -3.32 4.42 -5.65
C GLU A 75 -2.60 3.11 -5.92
N ARG A 76 -2.53 2.27 -4.89
CA ARG A 76 -2.01 0.90 -4.96
C ARG A 76 -2.93 -0.01 -4.16
N VAL A 77 -3.02 -1.27 -4.58
CA VAL A 77 -3.78 -2.29 -3.86
C VAL A 77 -2.83 -3.37 -3.37
N PHE A 78 -2.85 -3.58 -2.05
CA PHE A 78 -2.15 -4.66 -1.35
C PHE A 78 -3.17 -5.69 -0.90
N SER A 79 -2.94 -6.93 -1.27
CA SER A 79 -3.77 -8.05 -0.91
C SER A 79 -3.10 -8.84 0.19
N PHE A 80 -3.72 -8.90 1.37
CA PHE A 80 -3.21 -9.63 2.53
C PHE A 80 -3.98 -10.94 2.70
N THR A 81 -3.27 -12.04 2.90
CA THR A 81 -3.86 -13.36 3.08
C THR A 81 -3.24 -14.04 4.30
N VAL A 82 -4.07 -14.38 5.27
CA VAL A 82 -3.73 -15.22 6.41
C VAL A 82 -3.82 -16.68 5.97
N ALA A 83 -2.83 -17.49 6.34
CA ALA A 83 -2.89 -18.94 6.27
C ALA A 83 -2.85 -19.53 7.68
N ALA A 84 -3.73 -20.49 7.96
CA ALA A 84 -3.79 -21.23 9.22
C ALA A 84 -4.26 -22.67 8.97
N ARG A 85 -4.17 -23.54 10.00
CA ARG A 85 -4.67 -24.92 9.94
C ARG A 85 -6.18 -25.04 10.17
N GLU A 86 -6.74 -24.09 10.92
CA GLU A 86 -8.14 -24.08 11.32
C GLU A 86 -8.83 -22.85 10.73
N GLU A 87 -10.09 -23.02 10.34
CA GLU A 87 -10.86 -22.01 9.62
C GLU A 87 -11.14 -20.79 10.50
N ASP A 88 -11.61 -21.03 11.73
CA ASP A 88 -11.86 -19.99 12.72
C ASP A 88 -10.58 -19.21 13.03
N VAL A 89 -9.45 -19.90 13.16
CA VAL A 89 -8.13 -19.24 13.38
C VAL A 89 -7.76 -18.35 12.20
N ALA A 90 -7.95 -18.82 10.96
CA ALA A 90 -7.67 -18.01 9.76
C ALA A 90 -8.57 -16.77 9.71
N MET A 91 -9.87 -16.95 9.94
CA MET A 91 -10.86 -15.88 9.90
C MET A 91 -10.64 -14.84 11.00
N ASP A 92 -10.52 -15.26 12.26
CA ASP A 92 -10.33 -14.36 13.40
C ASP A 92 -9.02 -13.58 13.29
N THR A 93 -7.95 -14.25 12.86
CA THR A 93 -6.65 -13.61 12.61
C THR A 93 -6.74 -12.58 11.48
N CYS A 94 -7.48 -12.91 10.41
CA CYS A 94 -7.73 -12.00 9.29
C CYS A 94 -8.50 -10.75 9.76
N MET A 95 -9.59 -10.94 10.52
CA MET A 95 -10.36 -9.82 11.08
C MET A 95 -9.54 -8.94 12.02
N LYS A 96 -8.68 -9.56 12.85
CA LYS A 96 -7.75 -8.81 13.71
C LYS A 96 -6.74 -8.02 12.88
N ALA A 97 -6.17 -8.60 11.82
CA ALA A 97 -5.28 -7.90 10.91
C ALA A 97 -5.97 -6.73 10.20
N MET A 98 -7.25 -6.86 9.82
CA MET A 98 -8.03 -5.75 9.26
C MET A 98 -8.21 -4.59 10.23
N LYS A 99 -8.36 -4.88 11.54
CA LYS A 99 -8.52 -3.83 12.57
C LYS A 99 -7.34 -2.85 12.58
N TYR A 100 -6.12 -3.33 12.34
CA TYR A 100 -4.96 -2.47 12.21
C TYR A 100 -5.18 -1.39 11.14
N PHE A 101 -5.54 -1.80 9.92
CA PHE A 101 -5.73 -0.85 8.81
C PHE A 101 -6.98 0.03 8.97
N ARG A 102 -8.01 -0.45 9.69
CA ARG A 102 -9.23 0.33 9.94
C ARG A 102 -9.04 1.39 11.01
N ASN A 103 -8.20 1.13 12.01
CA ASN A 103 -8.10 1.96 13.21
C ASN A 103 -6.63 2.24 13.58
N ASP A 104 -5.96 1.25 14.16
CA ASP A 104 -4.75 1.46 14.96
C ASP A 104 -3.55 1.96 14.12
N GLY A 105 -3.47 1.56 12.86
CA GLY A 105 -2.43 1.96 11.91
C GLY A 105 -2.75 3.22 11.11
N VAL A 106 -3.97 3.76 11.16
CA VAL A 106 -4.39 4.85 10.26
C VAL A 106 -3.55 6.11 10.45
N LEU A 107 -3.33 6.53 11.69
CA LEU A 107 -2.54 7.72 11.99
C LEU A 107 -1.06 7.51 11.66
N GLU A 108 -0.49 6.37 12.08
CA GLU A 108 0.91 6.03 11.80
C GLU A 108 1.22 6.00 10.29
N LEU A 109 0.32 5.43 9.49
CA LEU A 109 0.46 5.37 8.04
C LEU A 109 0.28 6.76 7.41
N LYS A 110 -0.68 7.55 7.89
CA LYS A 110 -0.90 8.92 7.43
C LYS A 110 0.32 9.80 7.67
N ASP A 111 0.97 9.69 8.82
CA ASP A 111 2.19 10.44 9.16
C ASP A 111 3.37 10.08 8.24
N LYS A 112 3.31 8.92 7.59
CA LYS A 112 4.26 8.48 6.55
C LYS A 112 3.80 8.83 5.12
N GLY A 113 2.75 9.63 4.97
CA GLY A 113 2.18 10.03 3.67
C GLY A 113 1.36 8.93 2.99
N ILE A 114 0.89 7.93 3.73
CA ILE A 114 0.11 6.81 3.22
C ILE A 114 -1.33 6.94 3.70
N VAL A 115 -2.26 7.16 2.78
CA VAL A 115 -3.69 7.26 3.11
C VAL A 115 -4.39 5.96 2.78
N ILE A 116 -5.10 5.37 3.74
CA ILE A 116 -6.00 4.24 3.49
C ILE A 116 -7.26 4.76 2.78
N VAL A 117 -7.54 4.24 1.59
CA VAL A 117 -8.71 4.62 0.78
C VAL A 117 -9.86 3.65 1.00
N GLU A 118 -9.55 2.35 0.95
CA GLU A 118 -10.55 1.29 1.02
C GLU A 118 -9.94 0.04 1.65
N ILE A 119 -10.75 -0.68 2.40
CA ILE A 119 -10.44 -2.02 2.89
C ILE A 119 -11.61 -2.92 2.54
N THR A 120 -11.37 -3.95 1.72
CA THR A 120 -12.43 -4.90 1.34
C THR A 120 -12.82 -5.80 2.52
N ASN A 121 -13.91 -6.55 2.39
CA ASN A 121 -14.30 -7.53 3.40
C ASN A 121 -13.33 -8.72 3.45
N ALA A 122 -13.24 -9.37 4.60
CA ALA A 122 -12.57 -10.66 4.71
C ALA A 122 -13.34 -11.70 3.87
N THR A 123 -12.62 -12.42 3.02
CA THR A 123 -13.17 -13.52 2.22
C THR A 123 -12.27 -14.75 2.31
N ALA A 124 -12.88 -15.93 2.19
CA ALA A 124 -12.13 -17.18 2.05
C ALA A 124 -11.33 -17.16 0.74
N ARG A 125 -10.09 -17.66 0.79
CA ARG A 125 -9.12 -17.69 -0.32
C ARG A 125 -8.50 -19.07 -0.50
N ASP A 126 -9.25 -20.09 -0.11
CA ASP A 126 -8.86 -21.48 -0.26
C ASP A 126 -8.65 -21.80 -1.74
N ASN A 127 -7.54 -22.47 -2.04
CA ASN A 127 -7.25 -22.95 -3.38
C ASN A 127 -7.33 -24.48 -3.33
N PHE A 128 -8.26 -25.07 -4.09
CA PHE A 128 -8.56 -26.51 -4.07
C PHE A 128 -7.40 -27.43 -4.54
N ILE A 129 -6.19 -26.90 -4.74
CA ILE A 129 -5.11 -27.54 -5.51
C ILE A 129 -4.00 -28.16 -4.63
N THR A 130 -4.04 -28.01 -3.30
CA THR A 130 -3.01 -28.61 -2.43
C THR A 130 -3.59 -29.65 -1.47
N ILE A 131 -2.86 -30.76 -1.37
CA ILE A 131 -3.13 -31.92 -0.50
C ILE A 131 -3.04 -31.52 1.00
N ASP A 132 -2.50 -30.34 1.30
CA ASP A 132 -2.49 -29.72 2.63
C ASP A 132 -3.72 -28.80 2.83
N TYR A 133 -4.53 -29.14 3.83
CA TYR A 133 -5.76 -28.43 4.24
C TYR A 133 -5.46 -27.09 4.92
N ASP A 134 -4.76 -26.19 4.24
CA ASP A 134 -4.58 -24.83 4.71
C ASP A 134 -5.87 -24.04 4.54
N ARG A 135 -6.31 -23.39 5.62
CA ARG A 135 -7.42 -22.43 5.60
C ARG A 135 -6.87 -21.04 5.36
N ARG A 136 -7.43 -20.36 4.36
CA ARG A 136 -6.97 -19.03 3.94
C ARG A 136 -8.09 -18.03 3.96
N TYR A 137 -7.84 -16.90 4.60
CA TYR A 137 -8.73 -15.74 4.57
C TYR A 137 -7.92 -14.51 4.23
N GLY A 138 -8.49 -13.61 3.45
CA GLY A 138 -7.79 -12.38 3.08
C GLY A 138 -8.70 -11.23 2.77
N PHE A 139 -8.07 -10.06 2.66
CA PHE A 139 -8.69 -8.78 2.37
C PHE A 139 -7.69 -7.93 1.57
N ASP A 140 -8.21 -6.90 0.93
CA ASP A 140 -7.40 -5.97 0.14
C ASP A 140 -7.44 -4.59 0.79
N VAL A 141 -6.29 -3.93 0.79
CA VAL A 141 -6.11 -2.55 1.27
C VAL A 141 -5.72 -1.71 0.07
N ARG A 142 -6.58 -0.77 -0.29
CA ARG A 142 -6.26 0.28 -1.27
C ARG A 142 -5.68 1.47 -0.53
N ILE A 143 -4.49 1.88 -0.93
CA ILE A 143 -3.80 3.05 -0.39
C ILE A 143 -3.65 4.12 -1.45
N ARG A 144 -3.61 5.38 -1.04
CA ARG A 144 -3.23 6.53 -1.86
C ARG A 144 -1.91 7.11 -1.38
N LEU A 145 -1.10 7.51 -2.35
CA LEU A 145 0.22 8.10 -2.19
C LEU A 145 0.30 9.36 -3.05
N ALA A 146 1.15 10.30 -2.64
CA ALA A 146 1.51 11.48 -3.42
C ALA A 146 3.00 11.44 -3.76
N ASP A 147 3.32 11.65 -5.03
CA ASP A 147 4.68 11.91 -5.50
C ASP A 147 4.84 13.38 -5.82
N GLU A 148 5.65 14.07 -5.04
CA GLU A 148 5.91 15.50 -5.21
C GLU A 148 7.29 15.71 -5.84
N GLU A 149 7.33 16.56 -6.85
CA GLU A 149 8.51 17.03 -7.53
C GLU A 149 8.49 18.56 -7.59
N ILE A 150 9.59 19.20 -7.18
CA ILE A 150 9.77 20.65 -7.26
C ILE A 150 10.83 20.91 -8.33
N ARG A 151 10.51 21.79 -9.28
CA ARG A 151 11.40 22.24 -10.35
C ARG A 151 11.45 23.76 -10.40
N GLU A 152 12.61 24.30 -10.76
CA GLU A 152 12.74 25.72 -11.11
C GLU A 152 12.61 25.84 -12.63
N THR A 153 11.85 26.83 -13.10
CA THR A 153 11.62 27.11 -14.52
C THR A 153 11.63 28.61 -14.77
N GLU A 154 12.20 29.03 -15.89
CA GLU A 154 12.14 30.43 -16.37
C GLU A 154 10.89 30.65 -17.25
N ASP A 155 10.25 29.57 -17.71
CA ASP A 155 9.08 29.61 -18.59
C ASP A 155 7.78 29.34 -17.82
N ILE A 156 6.82 30.26 -17.92
CA ILE A 156 5.39 29.99 -17.70
C ILE A 156 4.81 29.55 -19.04
N ILE A 157 4.28 28.32 -19.14
CA ILE A 157 3.50 27.91 -20.32
C ILE A 157 2.11 28.57 -20.21
N GLU A 158 2.04 29.86 -20.48
CA GLU A 158 0.80 30.53 -20.86
C GLU A 158 0.68 30.49 -22.38
N LYS A 159 0.01 29.46 -22.93
CA LYS A 159 -0.71 29.57 -24.22
C LYS A 159 -1.58 28.34 -24.49
N VAL A 160 -2.88 28.48 -24.24
CA VAL A 160 -3.89 27.81 -25.05
C VAL A 160 -4.07 28.67 -26.30
N ASN A 161 -3.44 28.27 -27.41
CA ASN A 161 -3.85 28.79 -28.71
C ASN A 161 -5.08 27.97 -29.14
N LEU A 162 -6.26 28.59 -29.10
CA LEU A 162 -7.47 28.11 -29.76
C LEU A 162 -7.42 28.43 -31.26
#